data_AF-A0A8C4RU84-F1
#
_entry.id   AF-A0A8C4RU84-F1
#
_cell.length_a   1.000
_cell.length_b   1.000
_cell.length_c   1.000
_cell.angle_alpha   90.00
_cell.angle_beta   90.00
_cell.angle_gamma   90.00
#
_symmetry.space_group_name_H-M   'P 1'
#
loop_
_entity.id
_entity.type
_entity.pdbx_description
1 polymer ?
#
loop_
_entity_poly.entity_id
_entity_poly.type
_entity_poly.pdbx_seq_one_letter_code
_entity_poly.pdbx_strand_id
1 'polypeptide(L)'
;QLCCLLGFSLNYYLTLLHLFICSTWEEAVDYCRNKNYDLIRISSEMEQNTIATLVNTTNSSSVWLRLRQSRIFGFWFWIDETPLSYQNWTSGFPPQISSSHHCAVISKDNNFLWTSVSCLEKHPFICRSPLITN
;
A
#
# COMPACT_ATOMS: atom_id res chain seq x y z
N GLN A 1 4.72 10.14 19.32
CA GLN A 1 6.04 10.62 18.86
C GLN A 1 6.64 9.53 17.98
N LEU A 2 6.84 9.61 16.67
CA LEU A 2 6.56 10.59 15.61
C LEU A 2 6.14 9.75 14.37
N CYS A 3 4.85 9.73 13.98
CA CYS A 3 4.45 9.19 12.67
C CYS A 3 4.24 10.36 11.71
N CYS A 4 5.24 10.60 10.87
CA CYS A 4 5.17 11.38 9.62
C CYS A 4 5.08 12.91 9.77
N LEU A 5 6.23 13.58 9.84
CA LEU A 5 6.32 14.95 9.36
C LEU A 5 6.83 14.93 7.92
N LEU A 6 6.17 15.76 7.09
CA LEU A 6 6.40 16.06 5.67
C LEU A 6 5.76 15.08 4.67
N GLY A 7 4.57 15.45 4.20
CA GLY A 7 4.03 14.94 2.94
C GLY A 7 4.86 15.50 1.79
N PHE A 8 5.74 14.68 1.23
CA PHE A 8 6.43 15.00 -0.02
C PHE A 8 5.55 14.59 -1.19
N SER A 9 5.41 15.45 -2.20
CA SER A 9 4.82 15.09 -3.48
C SER A 9 5.93 14.74 -4.46
N LEU A 10 5.94 13.52 -4.99
CA LEU A 10 6.76 13.17 -6.14
C LEU A 10 5.87 13.17 -7.39
N ASN A 11 6.28 13.88 -8.44
CA ASN A 11 5.62 13.85 -9.74
C ASN A 11 6.24 12.73 -10.58
N TYR A 12 5.45 11.70 -10.86
CA TYR A 12 5.87 10.58 -11.69
C TYR A 12 4.83 10.35 -12.78
N TYR A 13 5.20 10.58 -14.04
CA TYR A 13 4.31 10.44 -15.21
C TYR A 13 2.91 11.04 -14.98
N LEU A 14 2.84 12.27 -14.45
CA LEU A 14 1.59 13.02 -14.16
C LEU A 14 0.78 12.54 -12.94
N THR A 15 1.32 11.62 -12.11
CA THR A 15 0.71 11.22 -10.83
C THR A 15 1.47 11.81 -9.65
N LEU A 16 0.73 12.25 -8.63
CA LEU A 16 1.28 12.71 -7.34
C LEU A 16 1.08 11.63 -6.28
N LEU A 17 2.16 11.30 -5.56
CA LEU A 17 2.14 10.43 -4.40
C LEU A 17 2.24 11.26 -3.11
N HIS A 18 1.38 10.98 -2.13
CA HIS A 18 1.32 11.70 -0.85
C HIS A 18 1.42 10.73 0.34
N LEU A 19 2.39 10.96 1.23
CA LEU A 19 2.59 10.17 2.45
C LEU A 19 1.80 10.74 3.64
N PHE A 20 1.11 9.88 4.41
CA PHE A 20 0.26 10.28 5.53
C PHE A 20 0.57 9.54 6.85
N ILE A 21 -0.11 9.95 7.92
CA ILE A 21 0.03 9.43 9.29
C ILE A 21 -0.39 7.96 9.43
N CYS A 22 0.12 7.31 10.47
CA CYS A 22 -0.17 5.91 10.77
C CYS A 22 -1.66 5.69 11.10
N SER A 23 -2.35 4.90 10.29
CA SER A 23 -3.78 4.59 10.42
C SER A 23 -4.02 3.10 10.19
N THR A 24 -5.19 2.60 10.56
CA THR A 24 -5.63 1.26 10.12
C THR A 24 -5.78 1.23 8.60
N TRP A 25 -5.79 0.03 8.02
CA TRP A 25 -5.90 -0.10 6.58
C TRP A 25 -7.21 0.51 6.04
N GLU A 26 -8.32 0.33 6.76
CA GLU A 26 -9.63 0.87 6.36
C GLU A 26 -9.66 2.40 6.44
N GLU A 27 -9.14 2.99 7.53
CA GLU A 27 -8.97 4.44 7.67
C GLU A 27 -8.08 5.03 6.56
N ALA A 28 -7.00 4.33 6.17
CA ALA A 28 -6.11 4.77 5.11
C ALA A 28 -6.79 4.79 3.73
N VAL A 29 -7.60 3.76 3.43
CA VAL A 29 -8.42 3.71 2.20
C VAL A 29 -9.41 4.86 2.16
N ASP A 30 -10.14 5.07 3.26
CA ASP A 30 -11.15 6.13 3.36
C ASP A 30 -10.51 7.51 3.27
N TYR A 31 -9.35 7.71 3.89
CA TYR A 31 -8.61 8.96 3.80
C TYR A 31 -8.28 9.31 2.34
N CYS A 32 -7.68 8.38 1.59
CA CYS A 32 -7.33 8.62 0.20
C CYS A 32 -8.59 8.94 -0.63
N ARG A 33 -9.65 8.16 -0.46
CA ARG A 33 -10.92 8.34 -1.20
C ARG A 33 -11.59 9.67 -0.91
N ASN A 34 -11.60 10.10 0.35
CA ASN A 34 -12.14 11.41 0.74
C ASN A 34 -11.37 12.60 0.14
N LYS A 35 -10.17 12.37 -0.38
CA LYS A 35 -9.36 13.33 -1.13
C LYS A 35 -9.43 13.13 -2.65
N ASN A 36 -10.33 12.29 -3.14
CA ASN A 36 -10.41 11.85 -4.54
C ASN A 36 -9.12 11.17 -5.04
N TYR A 37 -8.36 10.58 -4.13
CA TYR A 37 -7.14 9.81 -4.40
C TYR A 37 -7.39 8.31 -4.13
N ASP A 38 -6.41 7.48 -4.47
CA ASP A 38 -6.44 6.05 -4.17
C ASP A 38 -5.25 5.63 -3.33
N LEU A 39 -5.46 4.69 -2.40
CA LEU A 39 -4.34 4.03 -1.73
C LEU A 39 -3.45 3.32 -2.77
N ILE A 40 -2.13 3.34 -2.59
CA ILE A 40 -1.21 2.81 -3.61
C ILE A 40 -1.45 1.34 -3.94
N ARG A 41 -1.39 1.04 -5.24
CA ARG A 41 -1.25 -0.33 -5.78
C ARG A 41 0.07 -0.43 -6.55
N ILE A 42 0.51 -1.65 -6.80
CA ILE A 42 1.75 -1.92 -7.54
C ILE A 42 1.45 -2.93 -8.63
N SER A 43 1.71 -2.55 -9.88
CA SER A 43 1.38 -3.28 -11.09
C SER A 43 2.56 -3.59 -11.99
N SER A 44 3.77 -3.16 -11.62
CA SER A 44 5.00 -3.45 -12.35
C SER A 44 6.20 -3.39 -11.42
N GLU A 45 7.30 -4.01 -11.85
CA GLU A 45 8.59 -3.92 -11.17
C GLU A 45 9.13 -2.48 -11.09
N MET A 46 8.89 -1.67 -12.12
CA MET A 46 9.27 -0.25 -12.13
C MET A 46 8.54 0.53 -11.03
N GLU A 47 7.23 0.28 -10.89
CA GLU A 47 6.40 0.89 -9.85
C GLU A 47 6.81 0.40 -8.45
N GLN A 48 7.15 -0.88 -8.31
CA GLN A 48 7.69 -1.47 -7.08
C GLN A 48 8.95 -0.74 -6.62
N ASN A 49 9.92 -0.55 -7.51
CA ASN A 49 11.19 0.11 -7.19
C ASN A 49 10.99 1.59 -6.80
N THR A 50 10.05 2.27 -7.47
CA THR A 50 9.69 3.65 -7.16
C THR A 50 9.06 3.77 -5.78
N ILE A 51 8.10 2.89 -5.47
CA ILE A 51 7.44 2.88 -4.16
C ILE A 51 8.40 2.48 -3.06
N ALA A 52 9.30 1.52 -3.29
CA ALA A 52 10.36 1.14 -2.36
C ALA A 52 11.25 2.34 -1.99
N THR A 53 11.62 3.16 -2.97
CA THR A 53 12.40 4.40 -2.75
C THR A 53 11.65 5.38 -1.85
N LEU A 54 10.34 5.55 -2.06
CA LEU A 54 9.52 6.42 -1.22
C LEU A 54 9.35 5.84 0.19
N VAL A 55 9.10 4.54 0.32
CA VAL A 55 8.99 3.82 1.60
C VAL A 55 10.28 3.98 2.41
N ASN A 56 11.45 3.97 1.76
CA ASN A 56 12.74 4.16 2.40
C ASN A 56 12.90 5.54 3.06
N THR A 57 12.19 6.56 2.58
CA THR A 57 12.18 7.90 3.20
C THR A 57 11.31 7.98 4.45
N THR A 58 10.51 6.96 4.73
CA THR A 58 9.61 6.93 5.88
C THR A 58 10.31 6.42 7.14
N ASN A 59 9.91 6.91 8.32
CA ASN A 59 10.42 6.40 9.60
C ASN A 59 9.78 5.06 10.03
N SER A 60 8.68 4.64 9.39
CA SER A 60 8.02 3.35 9.66
C SER A 60 8.71 2.23 8.88
N SER A 61 8.75 1.02 9.42
CA SER A 61 9.24 -0.16 8.67
C SER A 61 8.27 -0.63 7.60
N SER A 62 6.98 -0.34 7.72
CA SER A 62 5.94 -0.84 6.82
C SER A 62 5.02 0.28 6.34
N VAL A 63 4.50 0.15 5.13
CA VAL A 63 3.55 1.08 4.49
C VAL A 63 2.41 0.28 3.86
N TRP A 64 1.17 0.75 4.02
CA TRP A 64 -0.01 0.09 3.47
C TRP A 64 -0.04 0.04 1.94
N LEU A 65 -0.48 -1.11 1.41
CA LEU A 65 -0.91 -1.28 0.02
C LEU A 65 -2.43 -1.38 -0.05
N ARG A 66 -3.02 -1.05 -1.19
CA ARG A 66 -4.46 -1.19 -1.49
C ARG A 66 -4.92 -2.65 -1.68
N LEU A 67 -4.22 -3.59 -1.03
CA LEU A 67 -4.37 -5.02 -1.20
C LEU A 67 -4.84 -5.65 0.11
N ARG A 68 -5.91 -6.44 0.06
CA ARG A 68 -6.43 -7.17 1.23
C ARG A 68 -6.82 -8.60 0.89
N GLN A 69 -6.93 -9.41 1.93
CA GLN A 69 -7.41 -10.77 1.82
C GLN A 69 -8.95 -10.82 1.94
N SER A 70 -9.59 -11.69 1.18
CA SER A 70 -11.01 -11.98 1.29
C SER A 70 -11.29 -12.67 2.62
N ARG A 71 -12.17 -12.07 3.44
CA ARG A 71 -12.59 -12.61 4.74
C ARG A 71 -13.28 -13.97 4.63
N ILE A 72 -13.90 -14.24 3.47
CA ILE A 72 -14.68 -15.46 3.22
C ILE A 72 -13.85 -16.49 2.46
N PHE A 73 -13.19 -16.06 1.38
CA PHE A 73 -12.57 -16.98 0.42
C PHE A 73 -11.05 -17.09 0.54
N GLY A 74 -10.41 -16.24 1.36
CA GLY A 74 -8.97 -16.30 1.59
C GLY A 74 -8.07 -15.87 0.43
N PHE A 75 -8.61 -15.54 -0.75
CA PHE A 75 -7.81 -15.00 -1.86
C PHE A 75 -7.48 -13.51 -1.66
N TRP A 76 -6.38 -13.06 -2.26
CA TRP A 76 -5.95 -11.65 -2.25
C TRP A 76 -6.49 -10.90 -3.46
N PHE A 77 -6.95 -9.67 -3.25
CA PHE A 77 -7.47 -8.83 -4.32
C PHE A 77 -7.23 -7.34 -4.04
N TRP A 78 -6.97 -6.60 -5.11
CA TRP A 78 -7.03 -5.15 -5.08
C TRP A 78 -8.50 -4.73 -4.93
N ILE A 79 -8.79 -3.74 -4.10
CA ILE A 79 -10.20 -3.31 -3.89
C ILE A 79 -10.82 -2.56 -5.07
N ASP A 80 -10.07 -2.34 -6.15
CA ASP A 80 -10.58 -1.88 -7.44
C ASP A 80 -10.91 -3.04 -8.39
N GLU A 81 -10.91 -4.28 -7.86
CA GLU A 81 -11.23 -5.51 -8.58
C GLU A 81 -10.28 -5.83 -9.74
N THR A 82 -9.15 -5.12 -9.83
CA THR A 82 -8.15 -5.41 -10.85
C THR A 82 -7.43 -6.73 -10.57
N PRO A 83 -7.04 -7.48 -11.63
CA PRO A 83 -6.26 -8.69 -11.46
C PRO A 83 -4.92 -8.44 -10.76
N LEU A 84 -4.53 -9.36 -9.87
CA LEU A 84 -3.24 -9.34 -9.19
C LEU A 84 -2.12 -9.84 -10.13
N SER A 85 -1.85 -9.09 -11.20
CA SER A 85 -0.92 -9.46 -12.28
C SER A 85 0.56 -9.32 -11.91
N TYR A 86 0.91 -8.33 -11.09
CA TYR A 86 2.22 -8.17 -10.51
C TYR A 86 2.17 -8.46 -9.01
N GLN A 87 3.17 -9.17 -8.51
CA GLN A 87 3.24 -9.62 -7.12
C GLN A 87 4.70 -9.64 -6.67
N ASN A 88 4.95 -9.25 -5.42
CA ASN A 88 6.30 -9.24 -4.87
C ASN A 88 6.34 -9.68 -3.40
N TRP A 89 5.68 -10.80 -3.09
CA TRP A 89 5.54 -11.33 -1.73
C TRP A 89 6.86 -11.85 -1.15
N THR A 90 7.06 -11.69 0.15
CA THR A 90 8.25 -12.19 0.87
C THR A 90 8.45 -13.70 0.77
N SER A 91 7.35 -14.47 0.67
CA SER A 91 7.34 -15.93 0.49
C SER A 91 7.43 -16.36 -0.99
N GLY A 92 7.47 -15.41 -1.93
CA GLY A 92 7.34 -15.65 -3.37
C GLY A 92 5.90 -15.82 -3.86
N PHE A 93 4.94 -16.07 -2.96
CA PHE A 93 3.51 -16.22 -3.28
C PHE A 93 2.62 -15.61 -2.17
N PRO A 94 1.35 -15.24 -2.46
CA PRO A 94 0.45 -14.70 -1.46
C PRO A 94 0.20 -15.69 -0.32
N PRO A 95 0.30 -15.27 0.95
CA PRO A 95 0.04 -16.16 2.07
C PRO A 95 -1.45 -16.55 2.09
N GLN A 96 -1.73 -17.84 2.22
CA GLN A 96 -3.09 -18.37 2.33
C GLN A 96 -3.48 -18.50 3.80
N ILE A 97 -3.97 -17.41 4.38
CA ILE A 97 -4.38 -17.36 5.79
C ILE A 97 -5.89 -17.58 5.86
N SER A 98 -6.34 -18.65 6.52
CA SER A 98 -7.77 -18.93 6.65
C SER A 98 -8.44 -17.93 7.61
N SER A 99 -9.65 -17.47 7.24
CA SER A 99 -10.55 -16.71 8.13
C SER A 99 -9.93 -15.48 8.81
N SER A 100 -9.03 -14.77 8.14
CA SER A 100 -8.26 -13.69 8.76
C SER A 100 -8.55 -12.31 8.14
N HIS A 101 -8.50 -11.26 8.98
CA HIS A 101 -8.66 -9.88 8.55
C HIS A 101 -7.28 -9.28 8.24
N HIS A 102 -6.65 -9.78 7.17
CA HIS A 102 -5.29 -9.40 6.80
C HIS A 102 -5.23 -8.48 5.57
N CYS A 103 -4.24 -7.59 5.62
CA CYS A 103 -3.98 -6.56 4.63
C CYS A 103 -2.48 -6.57 4.29
N ALA A 104 -2.13 -6.12 3.09
CA ALA A 104 -0.75 -6.15 2.65
C ALA A 104 -0.03 -4.84 2.96
N VAL A 105 1.23 -4.96 3.38
CA VAL A 105 2.18 -3.86 3.48
C VAL A 105 3.39 -4.15 2.61
N ILE A 106 4.04 -3.10 2.15
CA ILE A 106 5.44 -3.16 1.73
C ILE A 106 6.33 -2.93 2.96
N SER A 107 7.32 -3.80 3.20
CA SER A 107 8.13 -3.78 4.42
C SER A 107 9.63 -3.60 4.12
N LYS A 108 10.25 -2.57 4.73
CA LYS A 108 11.70 -2.32 4.68
C LYS A 108 12.49 -3.48 5.28
N ASP A 109 11.99 -4.05 6.37
CA ASP A 109 12.64 -5.16 7.07
C ASP A 109 12.68 -6.43 6.21
N ASN A 110 11.75 -6.55 5.26
CA ASN A 110 11.68 -7.64 4.29
C ASN A 110 12.20 -7.23 2.91
N ASN A 111 13.23 -6.38 2.82
CA ASN A 111 13.83 -5.93 1.55
C ASN A 111 12.81 -5.31 0.58
N PHE A 112 11.86 -4.53 1.10
CA PHE A 112 10.77 -3.93 0.34
C PHE A 112 9.83 -4.94 -0.34
N LEU A 113 9.83 -6.20 0.09
CA LEU A 113 8.86 -7.19 -0.34
C LEU A 113 7.52 -7.00 0.39
N TRP A 114 6.46 -7.58 -0.16
CA TRP A 114 5.13 -7.51 0.39
C TRP A 114 4.96 -8.56 1.47
N THR A 115 4.35 -8.18 2.58
CA THR A 115 3.98 -9.10 3.64
C THR A 115 2.55 -8.84 4.10
N SER A 116 2.00 -9.83 4.80
CA SER A 116 0.64 -9.81 5.32
C SER A 116 0.68 -9.47 6.81
N VAL A 117 -0.15 -8.51 7.22
CA VAL A 117 -0.30 -8.07 8.61
C VAL A 117 -1.77 -7.91 8.94
N SER A 118 -2.11 -7.79 10.22
CA SER A 118 -3.50 -7.53 10.63
C SER A 118 -3.93 -6.16 10.11
N CYS A 119 -5.10 -6.06 9.45
CA CYS A 119 -5.63 -4.78 8.97
C CYS A 119 -5.89 -3.74 10.09
N LEU A 120 -5.92 -4.20 11.34
CA LEU A 120 -6.12 -3.38 12.54
C LEU A 120 -4.82 -2.73 13.05
N GLU A 121 -3.65 -3.14 12.53
CA GLU A 121 -2.39 -2.47 12.84
C GLU A 121 -2.41 -1.03 12.31
N LYS A 122 -1.52 -0.18 12.81
CA LYS A 122 -1.39 1.21 12.35
C LYS A 122 -0.09 1.40 11.61
N HIS A 123 -0.18 1.57 10.29
CA HIS A 123 0.94 1.84 9.41
C HIS A 123 0.70 3.14 8.63
N PRO A 124 1.75 3.88 8.25
CA PRO A 124 1.60 4.98 7.30
C PRO A 124 1.14 4.45 5.95
N PHE A 125 0.64 5.35 5.12
CA PHE A 125 0.10 5.02 3.82
C PHE A 125 0.43 6.10 2.78
N ILE A 126 0.42 5.69 1.52
CA ILE A 126 0.65 6.58 0.39
C ILE A 126 -0.64 6.64 -0.43
N CYS A 127 -1.15 7.83 -0.69
CA CYS A 127 -2.22 8.02 -1.67
C CYS A 127 -1.64 8.43 -3.02
N ARG A 128 -2.28 7.99 -4.11
CA ARG A 128 -2.01 8.34 -5.49
C ARG A 128 -3.16 9.20 -6.02
N SER A 129 -2.82 10.37 -6.55
CA SER A 129 -3.80 11.21 -7.25
C SER A 129 -4.22 10.59 -8.58
N PRO A 130 -5.42 10.93 -9.10
CA PRO A 130 -5.79 10.65 -10.48
C PRO A 130 -4.74 11.19 -11.45
N LEU A 131 -4.63 10.56 -12.62
CA LEU A 131 -3.88 11.11 -13.74
C LEU A 131 -4.54 12.43 -14.16
N ILE A 132 -3.76 13.50 -14.24
CA ILE A 132 -4.25 14.75 -14.85
C ILE A 132 -4.29 14.53 -16.37
N THR A 133 -5.47 14.23 -16.90
CA THR A 133 -5.71 14.26 -18.35
C THR A 133 -6.18 15.65 -18.72
N ASN A 134 -5.36 16.37 -19.49
CA ASN A 134 -5.73 17.67 -20.08
C ASN A 134 -6.59 17.45 -21.33
#